data_AF-A0A355V3N8-F1
#
_entry.id   AF-A0A355V3N8-F1
#
_cell.length_a   1.000
_cell.length_b   1.000
_cell.length_c   1.000
_cell.angle_alpha   90.00
_cell.angle_beta   90.00
_cell.angle_gamma   90.00
#
_symmetry.space_group_name_H-M   'P 1'
#
loop_
_entity.id
_entity.type
_entity.pdbx_description
1 polymer ?
#
loop_
_entity_poly.entity_id
_entity_poly.type
_entity_poly.pdbx_seq_one_letter_code
_entity_poly.pdbx_strand_id
1 'polypeptide(L)'
;ANAEHDATYLLAEVEIVATYKLAGINRHKLEMLFHRIFAPAQLELTIQDRFGHPVKPREWFLVPLHVIDEAVQRIRDGSISRVVYDPKTAGLELKD
;
A
#
# COMPACT_ATOMS: atom_id res chain seq x y z
N ALA A 1 14.08 2.96 12.16
CA ALA A 1 15.51 3.30 11.98
C ALA A 1 16.17 2.13 11.24
N ASN A 2 16.93 2.40 10.18
CA ASN A 2 17.51 1.46 9.16
C ASN A 2 16.69 1.21 7.87
N ALA A 3 15.73 2.08 7.50
CA ALA A 3 15.06 1.97 6.20
C ALA A 3 16.06 2.12 5.02
N GLU A 4 16.98 3.08 5.13
CA GLU A 4 18.03 3.35 4.14
C GLU A 4 18.96 2.16 3.81
N HIS A 5 18.97 1.11 4.63
CA HIS A 5 19.81 -0.07 4.45
C HIS A 5 19.03 -1.35 4.09
N ASP A 6 17.72 -1.23 3.94
CA ASP A 6 16.82 -2.33 3.64
C ASP A 6 16.20 -2.12 2.25
N ALA A 7 16.36 -3.11 1.37
CA ALA A 7 15.85 -3.06 0.00
C ALA A 7 14.32 -2.97 -0.05
N THR A 8 13.63 -3.39 1.02
CA THR A 8 12.19 -3.19 1.20
C THR A 8 11.84 -1.71 1.20
N TYR A 9 12.73 -0.84 1.70
CA TYR A 9 12.51 0.60 1.76
C TYR A 9 13.26 1.36 0.65
N LEU A 10 13.54 0.70 -0.48
CA LEU A 10 14.24 1.27 -1.62
C LEU A 10 15.63 1.83 -1.32
N LEU A 11 16.26 1.39 -0.22
CA LEU A 11 17.54 1.92 0.26
C LEU A 11 17.52 3.45 0.47
N ALA A 12 16.37 3.98 0.89
CA ALA A 12 16.16 5.40 1.13
C ALA A 12 15.61 5.66 2.54
N GLU A 13 15.79 6.89 3.03
CA GLU A 13 15.09 7.37 4.23
C GLU A 13 13.58 7.38 3.99
N VAL A 14 12.80 7.13 5.05
CA VAL A 14 11.33 7.19 5.01
C VAL A 14 10.81 7.98 6.19
N GLU A 15 9.76 8.76 5.93
CA GLU A 15 9.03 9.51 6.94
C GLU A 15 7.66 8.87 7.19
N ILE A 16 7.26 8.78 8.46
CA ILE A 16 5.90 8.36 8.82
C ILE A 16 4.96 9.55 8.61
N VAL A 17 4.23 9.55 7.50
CA VAL A 17 3.27 10.62 7.16
C VAL A 17 1.87 10.40 7.75
N ALA A 18 1.53 9.18 8.15
CA ALA A 18 0.25 8.85 8.78
C ALA A 18 0.35 7.60 9.66
N THR A 19 -0.53 7.48 10.66
CA THR A 19 -0.63 6.31 11.52
C THR A 19 -2.08 5.97 11.79
N TYR A 20 -2.46 4.73 11.50
CA TYR A 20 -3.83 4.23 11.68
C TYR A 20 -3.88 3.24 12.84
N LYS A 21 -4.65 3.58 13.88
CA LYS A 21 -4.85 2.68 15.02
C LYS A 21 -5.95 1.67 14.72
N LEU A 22 -5.61 0.40 14.81
CA LEU A 22 -6.51 -0.72 14.58
C LEU A 22 -6.73 -1.48 15.89
N ALA A 23 -7.99 -1.68 16.27
CA ALA A 23 -8.37 -2.46 17.46
C ALA A 23 -9.41 -3.50 17.06
N GLY A 24 -9.23 -4.76 17.48
CA GLY A 24 -10.17 -5.84 17.20
C GLY A 24 -10.17 -6.35 15.75
N ILE A 25 -9.15 -6.02 14.94
CA ILE A 25 -9.04 -6.39 13.52
C ILE A 25 -7.94 -7.43 13.33
N ASN A 26 -8.18 -8.44 12.49
CA ASN A 26 -7.16 -9.39 12.06
C ASN A 26 -6.18 -8.69 11.09
N ARG A 27 -4.93 -8.52 11.54
CA ARG A 27 -3.88 -7.79 10.82
C ARG A 27 -3.60 -8.38 9.43
N HIS A 28 -3.48 -9.70 9.34
CA HIS A 28 -3.22 -10.39 8.07
C HIS A 28 -4.37 -10.22 7.07
N LYS A 29 -5.63 -10.25 7.52
CA LYS A 29 -6.77 -9.98 6.64
C LYS A 29 -6.76 -8.55 6.12
N LEU A 30 -6.40 -7.59 6.98
CA LEU A 30 -6.31 -6.19 6.58
C LEU A 30 -5.22 -5.96 5.53
N GLU A 31 -4.04 -6.52 5.77
CA GLU A 31 -2.92 -6.46 4.82
C GLU A 31 -3.34 -7.00 3.45
N MET A 32 -3.94 -8.21 3.40
CA MET A 32 -4.46 -8.78 2.15
C MET A 32 -5.49 -7.87 1.46
N LEU A 33 -6.32 -7.14 2.23
CA LEU A 33 -7.28 -6.19 1.64
C LEU A 33 -6.57 -5.01 0.98
N PHE A 34 -5.52 -4.47 1.61
CA PHE A 34 -4.71 -3.39 1.04
C PHE A 34 -3.97 -3.83 -0.22
N HIS A 35 -3.33 -4.99 -0.18
CA HIS A 35 -2.71 -5.57 -1.39
C HIS A 35 -3.72 -5.73 -2.51
N ARG A 36 -4.92 -6.25 -2.22
CA ARG A 36 -5.93 -6.50 -3.24
C ARG A 36 -6.49 -5.20 -3.82
N ILE A 37 -6.82 -4.23 -2.98
CA ILE A 37 -7.43 -2.98 -3.46
C ILE A 37 -6.44 -2.13 -4.23
N PHE A 38 -5.17 -2.07 -3.80
CA PHE A 38 -4.15 -1.23 -4.41
C PHE A 38 -3.22 -1.98 -5.38
N ALA A 39 -3.47 -3.27 -5.67
CA ALA A 39 -2.73 -4.01 -6.70
C ALA A 39 -2.57 -3.24 -8.03
N PRO A 40 -3.59 -2.53 -8.56
CA PRO A 40 -3.43 -1.74 -9.79
C PRO A 40 -2.41 -0.59 -9.69
N ALA A 41 -2.11 -0.15 -8.46
CA ALA A 41 -1.19 0.92 -8.14
C ALA A 41 0.22 0.43 -7.78
N GLN A 42 0.46 -0.88 -7.84
CA GLN A 42 1.75 -1.47 -7.46
C GLN A 42 2.85 -0.94 -8.37
N LEU A 43 3.94 -0.49 -7.74
CA LEU A 43 5.07 0.08 -8.43
C LEU A 43 5.94 -1.03 -9.04
N GLU A 44 5.95 -1.11 -10.37
CA GLU A 44 6.79 -2.05 -11.12
C GLU A 44 8.19 -1.46 -11.33
N LEU A 45 9.12 -1.77 -10.44
CA LEU A 45 10.53 -1.40 -10.59
C LEU A 45 11.50 -2.48 -10.13
N THR A 46 12.74 -2.37 -10.56
CA THR A 46 13.85 -3.24 -10.12
C THR A 46 14.99 -2.35 -9.66
N ILE A 47 15.48 -2.58 -8.44
CA ILE A 47 16.67 -1.93 -7.88
C ILE A 47 17.77 -2.97 -7.68
N GLN A 48 19.00 -2.51 -7.47
CA GLN A 48 20.06 -3.38 -6.97
C GLN A 48 20.15 -3.27 -5.45
N ASP A 49 20.33 -4.40 -4.78
CA ASP A 49 20.69 -4.41 -3.37
C ASP A 49 22.15 -3.98 -3.16
N ARG A 50 22.58 -3.89 -1.89
CA ARG A 50 23.95 -3.53 -1.51
C ARG A 50 25.04 -4.51 -1.98
N PHE A 51 24.67 -5.64 -2.56
CA PHE A 51 25.56 -6.66 -3.12
C PHE A 51 25.48 -6.71 -4.66
N GLY A 52 24.68 -5.86 -5.29
CA GLY A 52 24.48 -5.81 -6.74
C GLY A 52 23.42 -6.79 -7.27
N HIS A 53 22.67 -7.49 -6.41
CA HIS A 53 21.61 -8.39 -6.85
C HIS A 53 20.33 -7.61 -7.19
N PRO A 54 19.63 -7.96 -8.29
CA PRO A 54 18.37 -7.32 -8.63
C PRO A 54 17.28 -7.73 -7.64
N VAL A 55 16.58 -6.73 -7.09
CA VAL A 55 15.45 -6.89 -6.18
C VAL A 55 14.23 -6.16 -6.75
N LYS A 56 13.07 -6.83 -6.70
CA LYS A 56 11.77 -6.27 -7.06
C LYS A 56 10.91 -6.13 -5.81
N PRO A 57 10.81 -4.93 -5.23
CA PRO A 57 10.00 -4.72 -4.05
C PRO A 57 8.52 -4.77 -4.43
N ARG A 58 7.74 -5.59 -3.72
CA ARG A 58 6.30 -5.82 -4.01
C ARG A 58 5.36 -5.00 -3.12
N GLU A 59 5.92 -4.32 -2.13
CA GLU A 59 5.16 -3.62 -1.09
C GLU A 59 4.98 -2.12 -1.37
N TRP A 60 5.29 -1.66 -2.58
CA TRP A 60 5.21 -0.25 -2.96
C TRP A 60 4.03 0.00 -3.88
N PHE A 61 3.25 1.02 -3.53
CA PHE A 61 2.04 1.42 -4.23
C PHE A 61 2.00 2.95 -4.39
N LEU A 62 1.61 3.44 -5.55
CA LEU A 62 1.39 4.88 -5.78
C LEU A 62 -0.08 5.22 -5.52
N VAL A 63 -0.36 5.68 -4.30
CA VAL A 63 -1.72 5.98 -3.84
C VAL A 63 -1.73 7.30 -3.05
N PRO A 64 -2.65 8.23 -3.33
CA PRO A 64 -2.80 9.43 -2.52
C PRO A 64 -3.25 9.12 -1.09
N LEU A 65 -2.74 9.87 -0.12
CA LEU A 65 -3.04 9.63 1.30
C LEU A 65 -4.55 9.65 1.62
N HIS A 66 -5.30 10.58 1.03
CA HIS A 66 -6.76 10.68 1.24
C HIS A 66 -7.53 9.44 0.74
N VAL A 67 -7.00 8.71 -0.25
CA VAL A 67 -7.60 7.46 -0.74
C VAL A 67 -7.33 6.32 0.23
N ILE A 68 -6.15 6.32 0.87
CA ILE A 68 -5.82 5.38 1.95
C ILE A 68 -6.78 5.60 3.12
N ASP A 69 -7.03 6.86 3.50
CA ASP A 69 -8.00 7.22 4.54
C ASP A 69 -9.40 6.69 4.21
N GLU A 70 -9.87 6.91 2.97
CA GLU A 70 -11.16 6.41 2.50
C GLU A 70 -11.22 4.88 2.54
N ALA A 71 -10.18 4.19 2.05
CA ALA A 71 -10.10 2.73 2.08
C ALA A 71 -10.18 2.21 3.52
N VAL A 72 -9.50 2.84 4.47
CA VAL A 72 -9.58 2.49 5.90
C VAL A 72 -11.03 2.63 6.41
N GLN A 73 -11.74 3.72 6.10
CA GLN A 73 -13.14 3.86 6.51
C GLN A 73 -14.04 2.78 5.90
N ARG A 74 -13.88 2.51 4.60
CA ARG A 74 -14.64 1.47 3.89
C ARG A 74 -14.33 0.05 4.39
N ILE A 75 -13.12 -0.19 4.90
CA ILE A 75 -12.80 -1.47 5.56
C ILE A 75 -13.52 -1.57 6.90
N ARG A 76 -13.58 -0.48 7.66
CA ARG A 76 -14.25 -0.44 8.97
C ARG A 76 -15.77 -0.64 8.87
N ASP A 77 -16.41 -0.07 7.84
CA ASP A 77 -17.86 -0.22 7.62
C ASP A 77 -18.23 -1.42 6.72
N GLY A 78 -17.23 -2.12 6.16
CA GLY A 78 -17.39 -3.31 5.32
C GLY A 78 -17.72 -3.03 3.84
N SER A 79 -17.82 -1.77 3.43
CA SER A 79 -18.13 -1.37 2.05
C SER A 79 -16.96 -1.46 1.08
N ILE A 80 -15.72 -1.73 1.54
CA ILE A 80 -14.51 -1.87 0.69
C ILE A 80 -14.68 -2.93 -0.41
N SER A 81 -15.53 -3.93 -0.18
CA SER A 81 -15.84 -4.97 -1.16
C SER A 81 -16.48 -4.43 -2.43
N ARG A 82 -17.19 -3.30 -2.33
CA ARG A 82 -17.99 -2.66 -3.40
C ARG A 82 -17.19 -1.70 -4.28
N VAL A 83 -15.90 -1.52 -4.01
CA VAL A 83 -15.06 -0.57 -4.75
C VAL A 83 -13.79 -1.21 -5.29
N VAL A 84 -13.25 -0.60 -6.34
CA VAL A 84 -11.91 -0.81 -6.90
C VAL A 84 -11.13 0.49 -6.87
N TYR A 85 -9.81 0.40 -6.77
CA TYR A 85 -8.95 1.56 -7.02
C TYR A 85 -8.70 1.69 -8.53
N ASP A 86 -8.92 2.88 -9.09
CA ASP A 86 -8.47 3.23 -10.44
C ASP A 86 -7.25 4.16 -10.36
N PRO A 87 -6.06 3.72 -10.81
CA PRO A 87 -4.87 4.56 -10.89
C PRO A 87 -5.01 5.78 -11.80
N LYS A 88 -5.93 5.76 -12.77
CA LYS A 88 -6.13 6.88 -13.71
C LYS A 88 -6.84 8.05 -13.06
N THR A 89 -7.83 7.78 -12.23
CA THR A 89 -8.55 8.80 -11.45
C THR A 89 -7.92 9.01 -10.08
N ALA A 90 -6.99 8.14 -9.68
CA ALA A 90 -6.36 8.09 -8.37
C ALA A 90 -7.41 8.06 -7.25
N GLY A 91 -8.43 7.22 -7.41
CA GLY A 91 -9.60 7.17 -6.52
C GLY A 91 -10.23 5.79 -6.40
N LEU A 92 -11.16 5.65 -5.44
CA LEU A 92 -11.99 4.45 -5.29
C LEU A 92 -13.30 4.62 -6.06
N GLU A 93 -13.57 3.70 -6.97
CA GLU A 93 -14.76 3.68 -7.81
C GLU A 93 -15.63 2.46 -7.48
N LEU A 94 -16.94 2.57 -7.70
CA LEU A 94 -17.84 1.43 -7.49
C LEU A 94 -17.50 0.32 -8.47
N LYS A 95 -17.56 -0.93 -7.98
CA LYS A 95 -17.55 -2.11 -8.84
C LYS A 95 -18.89 -2.21 -9.56
N ASP A 96 -18.82 -2.29 -10.88
CA ASP A 96 -19.94 -2.73 -11.72
C ASP A 96 -20.31 -4.20 -11.44
#